data_AF-A0A7V9NVH7-F1
#
_entry.id   AF-A0A7V9NVH7-F1
#
_cell.length_a   1.000
_cell.length_b   1.000
_cell.length_c   1.000
_cell.angle_alpha   90.00
_cell.angle_beta   90.00
_cell.angle_gamma   90.00
#
_symmetry.space_group_name_H-M   'P 1'
#
loop_
_entity.id
_entity.type
_entity.pdbx_description
1 polymer ?
#
loop_
_entity_poly.entity_id
_entity_poly.type
_entity_poly.pdbx_seq_one_letter_code
_entity_poly.pdbx_strand_id
1 'polypeptide(L)'
;MIYKNNFFGIFKDERVNSKTFIFFFLLKIVAVPVFYFVYKKLYGGLERFDAGKFYEDSRIINDYAKNDLLGYIKLLFGLQDENPGTNLYDNYILKTTQWDNGRLKEYLYNDNRVVIRIHSFLHFIAFNSYYVHALFSCFLSFIGITYLYKSFKSFFAGKEIFVLAILCLLPALWFYTGALLKEGLVIFIFGCTIYLIKNYFEHGFKFHMFVLLLFLFFVSLILKPYLLFFASCTFGIFFLVNNSKKIKYKTLAFIILLMVAISSLNLASIKFKSRSLLSAALTQQKMFADASKGGIFLLDNVKFVRLEFDSTLVKKVGTNDSLFTIKKNVPYIYWEHSHQEDTLFSSANLDTLTQYKLVYQLPKSGSNILFDTKNFIGATVSAFYYSLFYPFFFNSKSLIQLLASFENLLILISIFIFLFGLIQNKKDKFPAVAFVLFAILLCFLIGLSTPNSGAIFRYRSPAVVFILLAALYYLPVGKNKQESISN
;
A
#
# COMPACT_ATOMS: atom_id res chain seq x y z
N MET A 1 -22.37 -14.20 20.06
CA MET A 1 -22.78 -14.61 18.70
C MET A 1 -21.58 -14.94 17.80
N ILE A 2 -20.54 -14.09 17.72
CA ILE A 2 -19.34 -14.32 16.89
C ILE A 2 -18.55 -15.59 17.32
N TYR A 3 -18.35 -15.82 18.62
CA TYR A 3 -17.68 -17.02 19.14
C TYR A 3 -18.46 -18.32 18.89
N LYS A 4 -19.81 -18.28 18.99
CA LYS A 4 -20.66 -19.45 18.75
C LYS A 4 -20.76 -19.80 17.26
N ASN A 5 -20.73 -18.81 16.37
CA ASN A 5 -20.87 -19.00 14.92
C ASN A 5 -19.54 -18.91 14.15
N ASN A 6 -18.40 -18.80 14.83
CA ASN A 6 -17.08 -18.59 14.23
C ASN A 6 -17.06 -17.49 13.15
N PHE A 7 -17.79 -16.39 13.41
CA PHE A 7 -18.08 -15.33 12.44
C PHE A 7 -18.60 -15.86 11.10
N PHE A 8 -19.85 -16.35 11.09
CA PHE A 8 -20.49 -16.96 9.91
C PHE A 8 -19.65 -18.10 9.27
N GLY A 9 -18.92 -18.86 10.07
CA GLY A 9 -18.05 -19.94 9.62
C GLY A 9 -16.72 -19.50 8.98
N ILE A 10 -16.42 -18.20 8.93
CA ILE A 10 -15.14 -17.71 8.36
C ILE A 10 -13.96 -18.27 9.15
N PHE A 11 -14.04 -18.36 10.48
CA PHE A 11 -12.98 -18.92 11.32
C PHE A 11 -13.12 -20.43 11.59
N LYS A 12 -13.98 -21.12 10.82
CA LYS A 12 -14.06 -22.59 10.84
C LYS A 12 -13.05 -23.15 9.85
N ASP A 13 -12.18 -24.02 10.35
CA ASP A 13 -11.19 -24.76 9.57
C ASP A 13 -10.99 -26.16 10.15
N GLU A 14 -10.66 -27.13 9.31
CA GLU A 14 -10.40 -28.52 9.72
C GLU A 14 -9.03 -28.69 10.38
N ARG A 15 -8.04 -27.88 9.97
CA ARG A 15 -6.64 -28.02 10.43
C ARG A 15 -6.30 -27.08 11.58
N VAL A 16 -6.99 -25.94 11.68
CA VAL A 16 -6.73 -24.90 12.70
C VAL A 16 -8.01 -24.59 13.46
N ASN A 17 -7.98 -24.78 14.78
CA ASN A 17 -9.13 -24.50 15.64
C ASN A 17 -9.43 -22.99 15.69
N SER A 18 -10.71 -22.64 15.83
CA SER A 18 -11.20 -21.26 16.00
C SER A 18 -10.58 -20.54 17.20
N LYS A 19 -10.21 -21.25 18.27
CA LYS A 19 -9.44 -20.66 19.39
C LYS A 19 -8.08 -20.11 18.94
N THR A 20 -7.42 -20.79 18.01
CA THR A 20 -6.14 -20.34 17.44
C THR A 20 -6.32 -19.09 16.59
N PHE A 21 -7.39 -19.01 15.79
CA PHE A 21 -7.72 -17.77 15.07
C PHE A 21 -7.94 -16.60 16.03
N ILE A 22 -8.68 -16.80 17.12
CA ILE A 22 -8.89 -15.77 18.14
C ILE A 22 -7.55 -15.33 18.74
N PHE A 23 -6.68 -16.28 19.09
CA PHE A 23 -5.35 -15.97 19.63
C PHE A 23 -4.52 -15.12 18.66
N PHE A 24 -4.45 -15.49 17.37
CA PHE A 24 -3.74 -14.68 16.38
C PHE A 24 -4.37 -13.31 16.17
N PHE A 25 -5.70 -13.19 16.25
CA PHE A 25 -6.37 -11.90 16.19
C PHE A 25 -6.01 -11.01 17.39
N LEU A 26 -5.96 -11.57 18.60
CA LEU A 26 -5.53 -10.84 19.80
C LEU A 26 -4.08 -10.34 19.68
N LEU A 27 -3.17 -11.18 19.20
CA LEU A 27 -1.80 -10.77 18.89
C LEU A 27 -1.76 -9.66 17.82
N LYS A 28 -2.66 -9.71 16.84
CA LYS A 28 -2.77 -8.69 15.80
C LYS A 28 -3.26 -7.35 16.33
N ILE A 29 -4.24 -7.35 17.24
CA ILE A 29 -4.81 -6.13 17.84
C ILE A 29 -3.73 -5.31 18.56
N VAL A 30 -2.70 -5.94 19.12
CA VAL A 30 -1.58 -5.23 19.76
C VAL A 30 -0.88 -4.25 18.80
N ALA A 31 -0.97 -4.45 17.47
CA ALA A 31 -0.45 -3.50 16.49
C ALA A 31 -1.10 -2.11 16.61
N VAL A 32 -2.37 -2.02 17.03
CA VAL A 32 -3.13 -0.76 17.13
C VAL A 32 -2.51 0.20 18.15
N PRO A 33 -2.35 -0.16 19.45
CA PRO A 33 -1.70 0.72 20.41
C PRO A 33 -0.21 0.94 20.09
N VAL A 34 0.48 -0.06 19.53
CA VAL A 34 1.90 0.08 19.14
C VAL A 34 2.07 1.11 18.04
N PHE A 35 1.26 1.05 16.98
CA PHE A 35 1.27 2.03 15.89
C PHE A 35 0.98 3.43 16.41
N TYR A 36 -0.09 3.57 17.23
CA TYR A 36 -0.45 4.84 17.83
C TYR A 36 0.71 5.43 18.67
N PHE A 37 1.32 4.61 19.53
CA PHE A 37 2.43 5.04 20.39
C PHE A 37 3.64 5.50 19.56
N VAL A 38 4.05 4.72 18.57
CA VAL A 38 5.18 5.06 17.69
C VAL A 38 4.93 6.39 16.98
N TYR A 39 3.78 6.56 16.33
CA TYR A 39 3.50 7.78 15.57
C TYR A 39 3.20 9.01 16.45
N LYS A 40 2.56 8.81 17.62
CA LYS A 40 2.27 9.91 18.54
C LYS A 40 3.53 10.39 19.29
N LYS A 41 4.33 9.49 19.86
CA LYS A 41 5.51 9.87 20.67
C LYS A 41 6.79 10.01 19.87
N LEU A 42 7.12 9.08 18.98
CA LEU A 42 8.43 9.05 18.32
C LEU A 42 8.50 9.94 17.08
N TYR A 43 7.37 10.17 16.41
CA TYR A 43 7.30 10.93 15.16
C TYR A 43 6.59 12.28 15.28
N GLY A 44 6.25 12.72 16.50
CA GLY A 44 5.77 14.08 16.76
C GLY A 44 4.29 14.33 16.45
N GLY A 45 3.47 13.29 16.40
CA GLY A 45 2.00 13.41 16.36
C GLY A 45 1.35 12.71 15.18
N LEU A 46 0.33 11.90 15.46
CA LEU A 46 -0.42 11.12 14.47
C LEU A 46 -1.05 11.99 13.36
N GLU A 47 -1.54 13.18 13.69
CA GLU A 47 -2.21 14.13 12.80
C GLU A 47 -1.33 14.62 11.63
N ARG A 48 0.00 14.55 11.79
CA ARG A 48 0.94 14.94 10.74
C ARG A 48 1.07 13.88 9.63
N PHE A 49 0.62 12.65 9.89
CA PHE A 49 0.78 11.51 9.01
C PHE A 49 -0.55 11.03 8.43
N ASP A 50 -0.49 10.21 7.38
CA ASP A 50 -1.65 9.67 6.67
C ASP A 50 -2.75 9.14 7.59
N ALA A 51 -2.40 8.40 8.64
CA ALA A 51 -3.38 7.80 9.53
C ALA A 51 -4.22 8.84 10.29
N GLY A 52 -3.59 9.93 10.73
CA GLY A 52 -4.31 11.04 11.37
C GLY A 52 -5.09 11.88 10.36
N LYS A 53 -4.50 12.14 9.18
CA LYS A 53 -5.16 12.89 8.11
C LYS A 53 -6.41 12.18 7.58
N PHE A 54 -6.35 10.87 7.36
CA PHE A 54 -7.52 10.09 6.97
C PHE A 54 -8.60 10.08 8.04
N TYR A 55 -8.22 10.01 9.32
CA TYR A 55 -9.16 10.10 10.43
C TYR A 55 -9.89 11.45 10.42
N GLU A 56 -9.15 12.56 10.39
CA GLU A 56 -9.70 13.92 10.41
C GLU A 56 -10.55 14.20 9.17
N ASP A 57 -10.07 13.88 7.97
CA ASP A 57 -10.84 14.04 6.73
C ASP A 57 -12.12 13.20 6.77
N SER A 58 -12.07 11.98 7.29
CA SER A 58 -13.26 11.13 7.41
C SER A 58 -14.29 11.67 8.42
N ARG A 59 -13.83 12.40 9.45
CA ARG A 59 -14.70 13.10 10.39
C ARG A 59 -15.39 14.29 9.71
N ILE A 60 -14.64 15.11 8.97
CA ILE A 60 -15.17 16.25 8.22
C ILE A 60 -16.26 15.78 7.23
N ILE A 61 -15.99 14.69 6.51
CA ILE A 61 -16.95 14.11 5.57
C ILE A 61 -18.16 13.51 6.30
N ASN A 62 -18.00 12.93 7.48
CA ASN A 62 -19.13 12.46 8.29
C ASN A 62 -20.00 13.63 8.79
N ASP A 63 -19.38 14.76 9.16
CA ASP A 63 -20.11 15.96 9.62
C ASP A 63 -21.02 16.53 8.53
N TYR A 64 -20.69 16.34 7.24
CA TYR A 64 -21.58 16.69 6.13
C TYR A 64 -22.92 15.94 6.20
N ALA A 65 -22.93 14.68 6.66
CA ALA A 65 -24.15 13.88 6.78
C ALA A 65 -25.16 14.46 7.77
N LYS A 66 -24.72 15.26 8.75
CA LYS A 66 -25.60 15.93 9.71
C LYS A 66 -26.38 17.07 9.06
N ASN A 67 -25.81 17.70 8.04
CA ASN A 67 -26.40 18.85 7.35
C ASN A 67 -27.15 18.44 6.08
N ASP A 68 -26.64 17.46 5.32
CA ASP A 68 -27.29 16.92 4.13
C ASP A 68 -27.01 15.41 3.98
N LEU A 69 -27.93 14.60 4.49
CA LEU A 69 -27.82 13.14 4.45
C LEU A 69 -27.86 12.59 3.01
N LEU A 70 -28.69 13.17 2.14
CA LEU A 70 -28.83 12.69 0.76
C LEU A 70 -27.58 12.99 -0.05
N GLY A 71 -27.04 14.21 0.10
CA GLY A 71 -25.76 14.59 -0.48
C GLY A 71 -24.60 13.73 0.03
N TYR A 72 -24.59 13.42 1.33
CA TYR A 72 -23.60 12.49 1.88
C TYR A 72 -23.70 11.07 1.28
N ILE A 73 -24.91 10.53 1.11
CA ILE A 73 -25.09 9.24 0.44
C ILE A 73 -24.58 9.30 -1.00
N LYS A 74 -24.91 10.36 -1.76
CA LYS A 74 -24.36 10.57 -3.11
C LYS A 74 -22.82 10.60 -3.08
N LEU A 75 -22.24 11.26 -2.08
CA LEU A 75 -20.79 11.36 -1.88
C LEU A 75 -20.13 10.00 -1.62
N LEU A 76 -20.77 9.11 -0.86
CA LEU A 76 -20.26 7.75 -0.63
C LEU A 76 -20.16 6.94 -1.93
N PHE A 77 -21.08 7.16 -2.87
CA PHE A 77 -21.12 6.47 -4.15
C PHE A 77 -20.38 7.19 -5.28
N GLY A 78 -19.86 8.40 -5.06
CA GLY A 78 -19.18 9.16 -6.11
C GLY A 78 -20.11 9.93 -7.04
N LEU A 79 -21.34 10.23 -6.60
CA LEU A 79 -22.38 10.94 -7.36
C LEU A 79 -22.60 12.39 -6.90
N GLN A 80 -21.65 12.94 -6.16
CA GLN A 80 -21.67 14.29 -5.59
C GLN A 80 -21.12 15.34 -6.57
N ASP A 81 -21.61 16.58 -6.45
CA ASP A 81 -21.05 17.74 -7.14
C ASP A 81 -19.94 18.36 -6.28
N GLU A 82 -18.70 18.32 -6.78
CA GLU A 82 -17.50 18.85 -6.09
C GLU A 82 -17.05 20.20 -6.69
N ASN A 83 -17.88 20.87 -7.49
CA ASN A 83 -17.48 22.15 -8.08
C ASN A 83 -17.33 23.26 -7.03
N PRO A 84 -16.38 24.20 -7.20
CA PRO A 84 -16.28 25.39 -6.37
C PRO A 84 -17.60 26.17 -6.32
N GLY A 85 -17.99 26.67 -5.15
CA GLY A 85 -19.29 27.34 -4.94
C GLY A 85 -20.44 26.42 -4.52
N THR A 86 -20.21 25.11 -4.46
CA THR A 86 -21.17 24.18 -3.84
C THR A 86 -21.00 24.16 -2.32
N ASN A 87 -22.10 23.98 -1.58
CA ASN A 87 -22.06 23.86 -0.11
C ASN A 87 -21.12 22.74 0.35
N LEU A 88 -21.08 21.61 -0.39
CA LEU A 88 -20.16 20.52 -0.11
C LEU A 88 -18.69 20.97 -0.22
N TYR A 89 -18.34 21.62 -1.33
CA TYR A 89 -16.95 22.02 -1.59
C TYR A 89 -16.46 23.04 -0.57
N ASP A 90 -17.21 24.14 -0.42
CA ASP A 90 -16.77 25.31 0.35
C ASP A 90 -16.69 25.01 1.85
N ASN A 91 -17.62 24.21 2.38
CA ASN A 91 -17.71 23.96 3.82
C ASN A 91 -17.01 22.68 4.29
N TYR A 92 -16.73 21.73 3.41
CA TYR A 92 -16.17 20.43 3.80
C TYR A 92 -14.92 20.07 3.00
N ILE A 93 -15.02 19.98 1.66
CA ILE A 93 -13.92 19.47 0.83
C ILE A 93 -12.67 20.35 0.97
N LEU A 94 -12.81 21.68 0.99
CA LEU A 94 -11.69 22.62 1.21
C LEU A 94 -10.95 22.42 2.54
N LYS A 95 -11.60 21.82 3.55
CA LYS A 95 -11.01 21.57 4.87
C LYS A 95 -10.27 20.23 4.95
N THR A 96 -10.48 19.36 3.96
CA THR A 96 -9.80 18.07 3.89
C THR A 96 -8.41 18.22 3.30
N THR A 97 -7.50 17.30 3.64
CA THR A 97 -6.10 17.36 3.20
C THR A 97 -5.72 16.26 2.22
N GLN A 98 -6.49 15.17 2.18
CA GLN A 98 -6.22 13.95 1.41
C GLN A 98 -7.42 13.53 0.56
N TRP A 99 -8.54 14.27 0.55
CA TRP A 99 -9.69 13.97 -0.29
C TRP A 99 -9.42 14.23 -1.77
N ASP A 100 -8.90 15.42 -2.07
CA ASP A 100 -8.54 15.80 -3.42
C ASP A 100 -7.02 15.87 -3.55
N ASN A 101 -6.48 14.93 -4.33
CA ASN A 101 -5.06 14.85 -4.59
C ASN A 101 -4.69 15.63 -5.87
N GLY A 102 -5.65 16.30 -6.53
CA GLY A 102 -5.47 17.04 -7.79
C GLY A 102 -5.11 16.17 -8.99
N ARG A 103 -5.25 14.83 -8.88
CA ARG A 103 -4.60 13.84 -9.77
C ARG A 103 -5.54 12.80 -10.36
N LEU A 104 -6.82 13.14 -10.55
CA LEU A 104 -7.82 12.28 -11.21
C LEU A 104 -7.35 11.73 -12.59
N LYS A 105 -6.37 12.38 -13.22
CA LYS A 105 -5.82 12.02 -14.54
C LYS A 105 -4.63 11.04 -14.51
N GLU A 106 -4.08 10.67 -13.35
CA GLU A 106 -2.88 9.81 -13.26
C GLU A 106 -3.18 8.31 -13.50
N TYR A 107 -2.15 7.54 -13.88
CA TYR A 107 -2.26 6.09 -14.11
C TYR A 107 -2.73 5.41 -12.83
N LEU A 108 -3.72 4.50 -12.92
CA LEU A 108 -4.02 3.58 -11.83
C LEU A 108 -4.19 4.34 -10.48
N TYR A 109 -5.14 5.29 -10.49
CA TYR A 109 -5.43 6.23 -9.40
C TYR A 109 -5.50 5.52 -8.05
N ASN A 110 -4.62 5.90 -7.12
CA ASN A 110 -4.58 5.40 -5.74
C ASN A 110 -5.47 6.29 -4.87
N ASP A 111 -6.77 6.05 -4.94
CA ASP A 111 -7.78 6.93 -4.38
C ASP A 111 -7.77 6.88 -2.84
N ASN A 112 -7.56 8.02 -2.20
CA ASN A 112 -7.69 8.19 -0.76
C ASN A 112 -9.17 8.16 -0.33
N ARG A 113 -10.07 8.59 -1.21
CA ARG A 113 -11.51 8.73 -0.95
C ARG A 113 -12.14 7.40 -0.57
N VAL A 114 -11.66 6.26 -1.09
CA VAL A 114 -12.17 4.93 -0.68
C VAL A 114 -12.03 4.72 0.84
N VAL A 115 -10.86 5.04 1.39
CA VAL A 115 -10.61 4.91 2.83
C VAL A 115 -11.40 5.96 3.60
N ILE A 116 -11.40 7.20 3.13
CA ILE A 116 -12.12 8.30 3.79
C ILE A 116 -13.62 8.00 3.84
N ARG A 117 -14.23 7.52 2.74
CA ARG A 117 -15.66 7.14 2.68
C ARG A 117 -15.99 6.03 3.67
N ILE A 118 -15.23 4.93 3.68
CA ILE A 118 -15.46 3.80 4.59
C ILE A 118 -15.37 4.26 6.06
N HIS A 119 -14.36 5.04 6.40
CA HIS A 119 -14.19 5.53 7.77
C HIS A 119 -15.17 6.64 8.13
N SER A 120 -15.64 7.45 7.17
CA SER A 120 -16.69 8.45 7.40
C SER A 120 -18.02 7.78 7.75
N PHE A 121 -18.31 6.63 7.17
CA PHE A 121 -19.46 5.83 7.58
C PHE A 121 -19.26 5.21 8.97
N LEU A 122 -18.05 4.76 9.29
CA LEU A 122 -17.76 4.20 10.61
C LEU A 122 -17.90 5.23 11.75
N HIS A 123 -17.70 6.52 11.48
CA HIS A 123 -17.83 7.58 12.48
C HIS A 123 -19.18 7.58 13.22
N PHE A 124 -20.27 7.15 12.56
CA PHE A 124 -21.60 7.03 13.20
C PHE A 124 -21.61 6.11 14.44
N ILE A 125 -20.72 5.12 14.48
CA ILE A 125 -20.64 4.13 15.56
C ILE A 125 -19.27 4.08 16.25
N ALA A 126 -18.34 4.96 15.86
CA ALA A 126 -16.97 4.96 16.37
C ALA A 126 -16.75 5.88 17.58
N PHE A 127 -17.76 6.62 18.02
CA PHE A 127 -17.70 7.53 19.17
C PHE A 127 -16.51 8.51 19.11
N ASN A 128 -16.15 8.99 17.91
CA ASN A 128 -14.97 9.82 17.67
C ASN A 128 -13.68 9.25 18.28
N SER A 129 -13.52 7.93 18.26
CA SER A 129 -12.31 7.26 18.74
C SER A 129 -11.48 6.70 17.60
N TYR A 130 -10.27 7.23 17.41
CA TYR A 130 -9.30 6.69 16.44
C TYR A 130 -9.08 5.18 16.60
N TYR A 131 -9.05 4.68 17.83
CA TYR A 131 -8.81 3.26 18.12
C TYR A 131 -9.90 2.36 17.54
N VAL A 132 -11.16 2.81 17.49
CA VAL A 132 -12.25 2.02 16.90
C VAL A 132 -12.05 1.88 15.39
N HIS A 133 -11.64 2.94 14.72
CA HIS A 133 -11.32 2.88 13.28
C HIS A 133 -10.11 1.98 13.01
N ALA A 134 -9.04 2.11 13.78
CA ALA A 134 -7.86 1.26 13.62
C ALA A 134 -8.16 -0.22 13.92
N LEU A 135 -8.98 -0.51 14.94
CA LEU A 135 -9.44 -1.86 15.26
C LEU A 135 -10.31 -2.44 14.14
N PHE A 136 -11.20 -1.63 13.54
CA PHE A 136 -12.00 -2.03 12.40
C PHE A 136 -11.14 -2.38 11.18
N SER A 137 -10.16 -1.53 10.82
CA SER A 137 -9.20 -1.83 9.75
C SER A 137 -8.39 -3.11 10.04
N CYS A 138 -7.96 -3.28 11.29
CA CYS A 138 -7.25 -4.47 11.74
C CYS A 138 -8.13 -5.73 11.61
N PHE A 139 -9.40 -5.66 11.99
CA PHE A 139 -10.35 -6.76 11.86
C PHE A 139 -10.63 -7.13 10.39
N LEU A 140 -10.87 -6.15 9.52
CA LEU A 140 -11.01 -6.40 8.08
C LEU A 140 -9.77 -7.08 7.50
N SER A 141 -8.58 -6.60 7.86
CA SER A 141 -7.33 -7.22 7.40
C SER A 141 -7.19 -8.66 7.89
N PHE A 142 -7.67 -8.98 9.10
CA PHE A 142 -7.65 -10.34 9.64
C PHE A 142 -8.60 -11.29 8.88
N ILE A 143 -9.76 -10.80 8.44
CA ILE A 143 -10.65 -11.55 7.55
C ILE A 143 -9.94 -11.84 6.22
N GLY A 144 -9.26 -10.84 5.64
CA GLY A 144 -8.44 -11.01 4.44
C GLY A 144 -7.34 -12.05 4.62
N ILE A 145 -6.59 -11.98 5.72
CA ILE A 145 -5.55 -12.96 6.05
C ILE A 145 -6.15 -14.37 6.19
N THR A 146 -7.32 -14.50 6.80
CA THR A 146 -8.01 -15.80 6.94
C THR A 146 -8.33 -16.39 5.57
N TYR A 147 -8.80 -15.57 4.62
CA TYR A 147 -9.05 -16.01 3.25
C TYR A 147 -7.77 -16.32 2.46
N LEU A 148 -6.69 -15.56 2.66
CA LEU A 148 -5.36 -15.90 2.11
C LEU A 148 -4.87 -17.24 2.66
N TYR A 149 -4.97 -17.44 3.98
CA TYR A 149 -4.62 -18.71 4.64
C TYR A 149 -5.42 -19.86 4.02
N LYS A 150 -6.76 -19.75 3.91
CA LYS A 150 -7.60 -20.79 3.29
C LYS A 150 -7.26 -21.03 1.83
N SER A 151 -6.75 -20.02 1.14
CA SER A 151 -6.36 -20.13 -0.26
C SER A 151 -5.09 -20.96 -0.48
N PHE A 152 -4.16 -20.93 0.47
CA PHE A 152 -2.85 -21.58 0.31
C PHE A 152 -2.57 -22.74 1.28
N LYS A 153 -3.38 -22.94 2.33
CA LYS A 153 -3.12 -23.97 3.36
C LYS A 153 -2.91 -25.39 2.82
N SER A 154 -3.54 -25.74 1.69
CA SER A 154 -3.41 -27.06 1.06
C SER A 154 -1.99 -27.38 0.61
N PHE A 155 -1.15 -26.37 0.34
CA PHE A 155 0.27 -26.55 -0.01
C PHE A 155 1.17 -26.76 1.22
N PHE A 156 0.64 -26.63 2.43
CA PHE A 156 1.40 -26.59 3.69
C PHE A 156 0.87 -27.57 4.74
N ALA A 157 0.52 -28.80 4.32
CA ALA A 157 0.07 -29.85 5.23
C ALA A 157 1.01 -30.02 6.43
N GLY A 158 0.46 -29.92 7.65
CA GLY A 158 1.19 -30.00 8.92
C GLY A 158 1.84 -28.69 9.39
N LYS A 159 1.86 -27.64 8.56
CA LYS A 159 2.48 -26.33 8.83
C LYS A 159 1.48 -25.16 8.78
N GLU A 160 0.20 -25.45 8.84
CA GLU A 160 -0.89 -24.48 8.67
C GLU A 160 -0.82 -23.34 9.68
N ILE A 161 -0.42 -23.63 10.92
CA ILE A 161 -0.22 -22.62 11.97
C ILE A 161 0.91 -21.65 11.59
N PHE A 162 1.98 -22.13 10.95
CA PHE A 162 3.08 -21.27 10.50
C PHE A 162 2.68 -20.39 9.31
N VAL A 163 1.81 -20.89 8.41
CA VAL A 163 1.21 -20.05 7.35
C VAL A 163 0.44 -18.90 7.97
N LEU A 164 -0.42 -19.19 8.96
CA LEU A 164 -1.18 -18.16 9.67
C LEU A 164 -0.26 -17.19 10.42
N ALA A 165 0.81 -17.69 11.06
CA ALA A 165 1.78 -16.85 11.76
C ALA A 165 2.51 -15.89 10.81
N ILE A 166 2.99 -16.36 9.65
CA ILE A 166 3.65 -15.53 8.64
C ILE A 166 2.71 -14.42 8.15
N LEU A 167 1.45 -14.76 7.84
CA LEU A 167 0.47 -13.80 7.32
C LEU A 167 -0.03 -12.81 8.38
N CYS A 168 -0.04 -13.19 9.66
CA CYS A 168 -0.52 -12.34 10.74
C CYS A 168 0.56 -11.47 11.39
N LEU A 169 1.77 -12.00 11.57
CA LEU A 169 2.77 -11.49 12.51
C LEU A 169 4.05 -10.98 11.85
N LEU A 170 4.16 -10.99 10.51
CA LEU A 170 5.30 -10.35 9.85
C LEU A 170 5.33 -8.86 10.24
N PRO A 171 6.44 -8.31 10.77
CA PRO A 171 6.45 -7.01 11.44
C PRO A 171 5.84 -5.85 10.64
N ALA A 172 6.24 -5.66 9.38
CA ALA A 172 5.71 -4.59 8.53
C ALA A 172 4.20 -4.75 8.31
N LEU A 173 3.79 -5.95 7.92
CA LEU A 173 2.40 -6.24 7.59
C LEU A 173 1.52 -6.08 8.84
N TRP A 174 1.97 -6.64 9.97
CA TRP A 174 1.32 -6.52 11.27
C TRP A 174 1.16 -5.06 11.69
N PHE A 175 2.23 -4.28 11.60
CA PHE A 175 2.25 -2.88 12.02
C PHE A 175 1.34 -1.99 11.17
N TYR A 176 1.43 -2.05 9.83
CA TYR A 176 0.66 -1.14 8.97
C TYR A 176 -0.81 -1.54 8.81
N THR A 177 -1.16 -2.82 8.98
CA THR A 177 -2.57 -3.26 8.97
C THR A 177 -3.28 -3.02 10.30
N GLY A 178 -2.53 -2.71 11.37
CA GLY A 178 -3.05 -2.29 12.68
C GLY A 178 -3.41 -0.81 12.79
N ALA A 179 -3.43 -0.06 11.69
CA ALA A 179 -3.66 1.38 11.68
C ALA A 179 -4.81 1.76 10.75
N LEU A 180 -5.34 2.98 10.92
CA LEU A 180 -6.26 3.61 9.96
C LEU A 180 -5.47 4.02 8.70
N LEU A 181 -5.14 3.03 7.87
CA LEU A 181 -4.41 3.19 6.62
C LEU A 181 -5.06 2.32 5.53
N LYS A 182 -4.64 2.52 4.28
CA LYS A 182 -5.13 1.72 3.14
C LYS A 182 -4.83 0.23 3.30
N GLU A 183 -3.75 -0.12 3.98
CA GLU A 183 -3.18 -1.46 4.05
C GLU A 183 -4.15 -2.49 4.63
N GLY A 184 -4.93 -2.12 5.66
CA GLY A 184 -5.92 -3.03 6.24
C GLY A 184 -6.99 -3.43 5.22
N LEU A 185 -7.50 -2.46 4.46
CA LEU A 185 -8.48 -2.67 3.38
C LEU A 185 -7.88 -3.41 2.18
N VAL A 186 -6.63 -3.09 1.82
CA VAL A 186 -5.92 -3.77 0.74
C VAL A 186 -5.78 -5.26 1.04
N ILE A 187 -5.38 -5.64 2.26
CA ILE A 187 -5.27 -7.05 2.65
C ILE A 187 -6.63 -7.75 2.68
N PHE A 188 -7.67 -7.05 3.14
CA PHE A 188 -9.03 -7.58 3.09
C PHE A 188 -9.45 -7.93 1.66
N ILE A 189 -9.36 -6.97 0.74
CA ILE A 189 -9.71 -7.16 -0.67
C ILE A 189 -8.83 -8.22 -1.31
N PHE A 190 -7.52 -8.17 -1.06
CA PHE A 190 -6.57 -9.14 -1.59
C PHE A 190 -6.97 -10.56 -1.21
N GLY A 191 -7.21 -10.83 0.08
CA GLY A 191 -7.61 -12.15 0.54
C GLY A 191 -8.94 -12.63 -0.02
N CYS A 192 -9.96 -11.76 -0.01
CA CYS A 192 -11.27 -12.08 -0.59
C CYS A 192 -11.14 -12.42 -2.08
N THR A 193 -10.41 -11.62 -2.86
CA THR A 193 -10.22 -11.82 -4.30
C THR A 193 -9.51 -13.15 -4.58
N ILE A 194 -8.40 -13.45 -3.90
CA ILE A 194 -7.67 -14.71 -4.11
C ILE A 194 -8.52 -15.92 -3.74
N TYR A 195 -9.30 -15.83 -2.66
CA TYR A 195 -10.19 -16.90 -2.25
C TYR A 195 -11.31 -17.16 -3.26
N LEU A 196 -11.93 -16.10 -3.79
CA LEU A 196 -12.95 -16.23 -4.84
C LEU A 196 -12.38 -16.81 -6.14
N ILE A 197 -11.18 -16.37 -6.54
CA ILE A 197 -10.48 -16.92 -7.70
C ILE A 197 -10.22 -18.42 -7.50
N LYS A 198 -9.67 -18.82 -6.34
CA LYS A 198 -9.44 -20.24 -6.02
C LYS A 198 -10.74 -21.04 -6.10
N ASN A 199 -11.79 -20.55 -5.45
CA ASN A 199 -13.08 -21.21 -5.40
C ASN A 199 -13.71 -21.36 -6.80
N TYR A 200 -13.52 -20.38 -7.69
CA TYR A 200 -13.92 -20.49 -9.10
C TYR A 200 -13.21 -21.66 -9.81
N PHE A 201 -11.90 -21.81 -9.62
CA PHE A 201 -11.12 -22.89 -10.25
C PHE A 201 -11.31 -24.27 -9.60
N GLU A 202 -11.74 -24.34 -8.34
CA GLU A 202 -11.97 -25.62 -7.64
C GLU A 202 -13.41 -26.12 -7.75
N HIS A 203 -14.39 -25.21 -7.71
CA HIS A 203 -15.81 -25.55 -7.62
C HIS A 203 -16.64 -25.02 -8.79
N GLY A 204 -16.03 -24.34 -9.76
CA GLY A 204 -16.70 -23.81 -10.95
C GLY A 204 -17.40 -22.47 -10.75
N PHE A 205 -18.11 -22.03 -11.79
CA PHE A 205 -18.78 -20.73 -11.83
C PHE A 205 -20.02 -20.67 -10.93
N LYS A 206 -20.13 -19.60 -10.14
CA LYS A 206 -21.33 -19.25 -9.37
C LYS A 206 -21.60 -17.75 -9.57
N PHE A 207 -22.79 -17.41 -10.06
CA PHE A 207 -23.11 -16.04 -10.49
C PHE A 207 -22.87 -14.99 -9.40
N HIS A 208 -23.37 -15.21 -8.18
CA HIS A 208 -23.22 -14.24 -7.09
C HIS A 208 -21.74 -14.03 -6.67
N MET A 209 -20.91 -15.08 -6.76
CA MET A 209 -19.47 -14.98 -6.49
C MET A 209 -18.72 -14.27 -7.61
N PHE A 210 -19.16 -14.45 -8.86
CA PHE A 210 -18.62 -13.72 -10.01
C PHE A 210 -18.94 -12.22 -9.92
N VAL A 211 -20.18 -11.84 -9.58
CA VAL A 211 -20.55 -10.44 -9.35
C VAL A 211 -19.72 -9.83 -8.21
N LEU A 212 -19.54 -10.55 -7.10
CA LEU A 212 -18.67 -10.11 -6.01
C LEU A 212 -17.21 -9.95 -6.45
N LEU A 213 -16.69 -10.87 -7.27
CA LEU A 213 -15.33 -10.78 -7.82
C LEU A 213 -15.17 -9.55 -8.72
N LEU A 214 -16.15 -9.25 -9.58
CA LEU A 214 -16.15 -8.04 -10.41
C LEU A 214 -16.16 -6.76 -9.56
N PHE A 215 -16.97 -6.74 -8.50
CA PHE A 215 -17.00 -5.61 -7.56
C PHE A 215 -15.64 -5.44 -6.86
N LEU A 216 -15.05 -6.51 -6.32
CA LEU A 216 -13.74 -6.44 -5.68
C LEU A 216 -12.63 -6.04 -6.66
N PHE A 217 -12.73 -6.46 -7.92
CA PHE A 217 -11.82 -6.05 -8.98
C PHE A 217 -11.95 -4.56 -9.29
N PHE A 218 -13.15 -4.02 -9.36
CA PHE A 218 -13.39 -2.58 -9.50
C PHE A 218 -12.77 -1.79 -8.33
N VAL A 219 -13.02 -2.20 -7.09
CA VAL A 219 -12.40 -1.56 -5.91
C VAL A 219 -10.87 -1.70 -5.94
N SER A 220 -10.36 -2.81 -6.43
CA SER A 220 -8.91 -3.05 -6.57
C SER A 220 -8.24 -2.04 -7.51
N LEU A 221 -8.92 -1.66 -8.60
CA LEU A 221 -8.41 -0.69 -9.56
C LEU A 221 -8.31 0.74 -8.99
N ILE A 222 -9.12 1.05 -7.97
CA ILE A 222 -9.21 2.39 -7.36
C ILE A 222 -8.36 2.49 -6.09
N LEU A 223 -8.17 1.40 -5.34
CA LEU A 223 -7.47 1.46 -4.05
C LEU A 223 -5.95 1.36 -4.19
N LYS A 224 -5.44 0.22 -4.67
CA LYS A 224 -4.00 -0.02 -4.92
C LYS A 224 -3.84 -0.96 -6.11
N PRO A 225 -4.14 -0.49 -7.32
CA PRO A 225 -4.11 -1.30 -8.55
C PRO A 225 -2.79 -2.02 -8.77
N TYR A 226 -1.63 -1.36 -8.58
CA TYR A 226 -0.32 -1.98 -8.80
C TYR A 226 -0.12 -3.29 -7.99
N LEU A 227 -0.78 -3.40 -6.83
CA LEU A 227 -0.73 -4.58 -5.97
C LEU A 227 -1.90 -5.50 -6.24
N LEU A 228 -3.13 -5.00 -6.13
CA LEU A 228 -4.34 -5.82 -6.14
C LEU A 228 -4.65 -6.39 -7.53
N PHE A 229 -4.52 -5.58 -8.58
CA PHE A 229 -4.73 -6.04 -9.95
C PHE A 229 -3.64 -7.04 -10.34
N PHE A 230 -2.37 -6.70 -10.07
CA PHE A 230 -1.25 -7.60 -10.33
C PHE A 230 -1.41 -8.93 -9.61
N ALA A 231 -1.74 -8.92 -8.32
CA ALA A 231 -1.96 -10.13 -7.54
C ALA A 231 -3.14 -10.97 -8.07
N SER A 232 -4.25 -10.32 -8.45
CA SER A 232 -5.40 -11.01 -9.03
C SER A 232 -5.04 -11.75 -10.31
N CYS A 233 -4.30 -11.10 -11.22
CA CYS A 233 -3.81 -11.73 -12.44
C CYS A 233 -2.83 -12.88 -12.14
N THR A 234 -1.83 -12.63 -11.30
CA THR A 234 -0.80 -13.63 -10.98
C THR A 234 -1.41 -14.87 -10.33
N PHE A 235 -2.27 -14.71 -9.33
CA PHE A 235 -2.89 -15.86 -8.67
C PHE A 235 -4.02 -16.48 -9.49
N GLY A 236 -4.67 -15.74 -10.39
CA GLY A 236 -5.54 -16.30 -11.42
C GLY A 236 -4.80 -17.28 -12.33
N ILE A 237 -3.64 -16.87 -12.85
CA ILE A 237 -2.77 -17.75 -13.65
C ILE A 237 -2.25 -18.91 -12.79
N PHE A 238 -1.88 -18.67 -11.54
CA PHE A 238 -1.43 -19.70 -10.61
C PHE A 238 -2.46 -20.82 -10.44
N PHE A 239 -3.71 -20.49 -10.10
CA PHE A 239 -4.75 -21.51 -9.88
C PHE A 239 -5.18 -22.20 -11.18
N LEU A 240 -5.19 -21.47 -12.30
CA LEU A 240 -5.42 -22.06 -13.63
C LEU A 240 -4.38 -23.14 -13.95
N VAL A 241 -3.09 -22.84 -13.75
CA VAL A 241 -2.00 -23.78 -14.01
C VAL A 241 -1.97 -24.91 -12.98
N ASN A 242 -2.23 -24.60 -11.71
CA ASN A 242 -2.24 -25.59 -10.62
C ASN A 242 -3.29 -26.67 -10.84
N ASN A 243 -4.51 -26.26 -11.20
CA ASN A 243 -5.66 -27.16 -11.31
C ASN A 243 -5.73 -27.86 -12.68
N SER A 244 -4.95 -27.40 -13.67
CA SER A 244 -4.90 -28.05 -14.97
C SER A 244 -4.13 -29.37 -14.92
N LYS A 245 -4.82 -30.48 -15.19
CA LYS A 245 -4.20 -31.81 -15.38
C LYS A 245 -3.40 -31.92 -16.69
N LYS A 246 -3.66 -31.03 -17.66
CA LYS A 246 -3.03 -31.08 -18.99
C LYS A 246 -1.61 -30.51 -19.00
N ILE A 247 -1.29 -29.61 -18.07
CA ILE A 247 -0.01 -28.90 -18.05
C ILE A 247 1.02 -29.72 -17.28
N LYS A 248 1.91 -30.40 -18.02
CA LYS A 248 3.02 -31.17 -17.45
C LYS A 248 4.10 -30.26 -16.83
N TYR A 249 4.49 -29.19 -17.52
CA TYR A 249 5.53 -28.24 -17.09
C TYR A 249 4.93 -26.99 -16.45
N LYS A 250 4.30 -27.15 -15.28
CA LYS A 250 3.54 -26.08 -14.60
C LYS A 250 4.35 -24.79 -14.39
N THR A 251 5.58 -24.89 -13.87
CA THR A 251 6.45 -23.74 -13.63
C THR A 251 6.73 -22.93 -14.90
N LEU A 252 7.08 -23.61 -15.99
CA LEU A 252 7.38 -22.96 -17.26
C LEU A 252 6.13 -22.31 -17.85
N ALA A 253 4.99 -23.02 -17.82
CA ALA A 253 3.72 -22.49 -18.33
C ALA A 253 3.28 -21.23 -17.56
N PHE A 254 3.44 -21.22 -16.24
CA PHE A 254 3.16 -20.04 -15.41
C PHE A 254 4.05 -18.85 -15.75
N ILE A 255 5.36 -19.05 -15.91
CA ILE A 255 6.29 -17.98 -16.30
C ILE A 255 5.90 -17.40 -17.65
N ILE A 256 5.64 -18.25 -18.65
CA ILE A 256 5.24 -17.81 -20.00
C ILE A 256 3.94 -17.02 -19.94
N LEU A 257 2.90 -17.55 -19.29
CA LEU A 257 1.60 -16.88 -19.18
C LEU A 257 1.71 -15.54 -18.44
N LEU A 258 2.52 -15.47 -17.38
CA LEU A 258 2.75 -14.24 -16.63
C LEU A 258 3.50 -13.21 -17.48
N MET A 259 4.52 -13.62 -18.24
CA MET A 259 5.23 -12.74 -19.16
C MET A 259 4.33 -12.23 -20.28
N VAL A 260 3.47 -13.08 -20.84
CA VAL A 260 2.46 -12.68 -21.83
C VAL A 260 1.48 -11.67 -21.23
N ALA A 261 1.02 -11.89 -19.99
CA ALA A 261 0.11 -10.97 -19.30
C ALA A 261 0.75 -9.60 -19.02
N ILE A 262 2.03 -9.55 -18.63
CA ILE A 262 2.75 -8.29 -18.41
C ILE A 262 2.98 -7.56 -19.74
N SER A 263 3.37 -8.29 -20.79
CA SER A 263 3.57 -7.74 -22.13
C SER A 263 2.26 -7.19 -22.73
N SER A 264 1.15 -7.92 -22.58
CA SER A 264 -0.16 -7.46 -23.07
C SER A 264 -0.64 -6.23 -22.30
N LEU A 265 -0.40 -6.17 -20.98
CA LEU A 265 -0.68 -4.99 -20.17
C LEU A 265 0.17 -3.79 -20.62
N ASN A 266 1.45 -3.99 -20.94
CA ASN A 266 2.32 -2.92 -21.43
C ASN A 266 1.90 -2.41 -22.82
N LEU A 267 1.47 -3.31 -23.72
CA LEU A 267 0.93 -2.94 -25.02
C LEU A 267 -0.38 -2.15 -24.89
N ALA A 268 -1.30 -2.61 -24.02
CA ALA A 268 -2.52 -1.87 -23.71
C ALA A 268 -2.18 -0.50 -23.11
N SER A 269 -1.17 -0.42 -22.25
CA SER A 269 -0.70 0.83 -21.64
C SER A 269 -0.26 1.84 -22.69
N ILE A 270 0.53 1.41 -23.67
CA ILE A 270 1.01 2.26 -24.77
C ILE A 270 -0.16 2.71 -25.64
N LYS A 271 -1.10 1.80 -25.97
CA LYS A 271 -2.24 2.12 -26.83
C LYS A 271 -3.25 3.08 -26.18
N PHE A 272 -3.60 2.88 -24.92
CA PHE A 272 -4.67 3.65 -24.26
C PHE A 272 -4.19 4.92 -23.55
N LYS A 273 -2.91 5.01 -23.22
CA LYS A 273 -2.37 6.12 -22.41
C LYS A 273 -1.09 6.72 -22.97
N SER A 274 -0.66 6.29 -24.16
CA SER A 274 0.52 6.81 -24.88
C SER A 274 1.83 6.73 -24.08
N ARG A 275 1.92 5.82 -23.09
CA ARG A 275 3.12 5.62 -22.27
C ARG A 275 3.26 4.15 -21.85
N SER A 276 4.50 3.69 -21.66
CA SER A 276 4.79 2.34 -21.18
C SER A 276 4.63 2.23 -19.66
N LEU A 277 4.51 1.00 -19.15
CA LEU A 277 4.47 0.77 -17.70
C LEU A 277 5.76 1.23 -17.01
N LEU A 278 6.91 1.08 -17.70
CA LEU A 278 8.20 1.52 -17.20
C LEU A 278 8.25 3.05 -17.09
N SER A 279 7.83 3.78 -18.12
CA SER A 279 7.83 5.25 -18.06
C SER A 279 6.85 5.77 -17.01
N ALA A 280 5.69 5.12 -16.84
CA ALA A 280 4.77 5.44 -15.74
C ALA A 280 5.41 5.25 -14.36
N ALA A 281 6.14 4.15 -14.14
CA ALA A 281 6.86 3.90 -12.90
C ALA A 281 7.97 4.94 -12.65
N LEU A 282 8.71 5.35 -13.69
CA LEU A 282 9.73 6.39 -13.58
C LEU A 282 9.15 7.78 -13.32
N THR A 283 8.00 8.12 -13.92
CA THR A 283 7.28 9.36 -13.58
C THR A 283 6.87 9.35 -12.11
N GLN A 284 6.32 8.23 -11.62
CA GLN A 284 5.97 8.07 -10.22
C GLN A 284 7.17 8.24 -9.31
N GLN A 285 8.31 7.63 -9.67
CA GLN A 285 9.57 7.76 -8.96
C GLN A 285 10.00 9.22 -8.84
N LYS A 286 9.99 9.96 -9.96
CA LYS A 286 10.34 11.39 -10.02
C LYS A 286 9.46 12.21 -9.08
N MET A 287 8.13 12.00 -9.14
CA MET A 287 7.18 12.70 -8.29
C MET A 287 7.42 12.43 -6.80
N PHE A 288 7.68 11.17 -6.42
CA PHE A 288 8.03 10.84 -5.04
C PHE A 288 9.34 11.50 -4.61
N ALA A 289 10.38 11.46 -5.46
CA ALA A 289 11.65 12.10 -5.18
C ALA A 289 11.49 13.62 -5.01
N ASP A 290 10.67 14.26 -5.84
CA ASP A 290 10.43 15.70 -5.76
C ASP A 290 9.59 16.09 -4.54
N ALA A 291 8.55 15.33 -4.20
CA ALA A 291 7.80 15.53 -2.95
C ALA A 291 8.70 15.42 -1.72
N SER A 292 9.67 14.50 -1.78
CA SER A 292 10.55 14.19 -0.66
C SER A 292 11.63 15.25 -0.37
N LYS A 293 11.91 16.13 -1.33
CA LYS A 293 12.83 17.27 -1.14
C LYS A 293 12.23 18.32 -0.18
N GLY A 294 10.91 18.34 0.02
CA GLY A 294 10.25 19.35 0.84
C GLY A 294 10.36 20.76 0.23
N GLY A 295 10.15 21.78 1.05
CA GLY A 295 10.30 23.17 0.65
C GLY A 295 9.44 24.14 1.43
N ILE A 296 9.65 25.43 1.13
CA ILE A 296 8.74 26.52 1.53
C ILE A 296 7.85 26.83 0.33
N PHE A 297 6.53 26.76 0.54
CA PHE A 297 5.54 26.94 -0.53
C PHE A 297 4.82 28.26 -0.30
N LEU A 298 4.90 29.12 -1.30
CA LEU A 298 4.47 30.51 -1.29
C LEU A 298 3.49 30.75 -2.43
N LEU A 299 2.52 31.63 -2.23
CA LEU A 299 1.47 31.93 -3.20
C LEU A 299 1.28 33.44 -3.34
N ASP A 300 1.23 33.94 -4.57
CA ASP A 300 0.72 35.26 -4.89
C ASP A 300 -0.46 35.17 -5.88
N ASN A 301 -0.90 36.32 -6.41
CA ASN A 301 -2.03 36.41 -7.34
C ASN A 301 -1.74 35.83 -8.74
N VAL A 302 -0.48 35.56 -9.09
CA VAL A 302 -0.04 35.17 -10.43
C VAL A 302 0.58 33.78 -10.43
N LYS A 303 1.36 33.44 -9.40
CA LYS A 303 2.18 32.23 -9.32
C LYS A 303 2.17 31.57 -7.94
N PHE A 304 2.36 30.27 -7.98
CA PHE A 304 2.69 29.42 -6.85
C PHE A 304 4.18 29.09 -6.89
N VAL A 305 4.90 29.33 -5.79
CA VAL A 305 6.36 29.25 -5.72
C VAL A 305 6.79 28.20 -4.71
N ARG A 306 7.83 27.44 -5.07
CA ARG A 306 8.52 26.51 -4.19
C ARG A 306 9.99 26.87 -4.08
N LEU A 307 10.43 27.04 -2.83
CA LEU A 307 11.81 27.23 -2.43
C LEU A 307 12.33 25.99 -1.69
N GLU A 308 13.66 25.89 -1.54
CA GLU A 308 14.24 24.90 -0.63
C GLU A 308 13.77 25.15 0.81
N PHE A 309 13.83 24.11 1.65
CA PHE A 309 13.44 24.21 3.06
C PHE A 309 14.54 24.92 3.86
N ASP A 310 14.69 26.22 3.64
CA ASP A 310 15.61 27.09 4.34
C ASP A 310 14.95 28.46 4.58
N SER A 311 14.65 28.73 5.85
CA SER A 311 14.01 29.98 6.29
C SER A 311 14.85 31.23 5.99
N THR A 312 16.15 31.09 5.75
CA THR A 312 17.03 32.21 5.40
C THR A 312 16.78 32.72 3.98
N LEU A 313 16.09 31.98 3.12
CA LEU A 313 15.81 32.37 1.72
C LEU A 313 14.69 33.41 1.61
N VAL A 314 13.86 33.52 2.65
CA VAL A 314 12.70 34.40 2.71
C VAL A 314 12.87 35.45 3.81
N LYS A 315 12.16 36.58 3.69
CA LYS A 315 12.03 37.58 4.74
C LYS A 315 10.55 37.74 5.10
N LYS A 316 10.23 37.75 6.39
CA LYS A 316 8.87 38.07 6.85
C LYS A 316 8.55 39.54 6.57
N VAL A 317 7.30 39.82 6.20
CA VAL A 317 6.81 41.17 5.96
C VAL A 317 6.13 41.70 7.22
N GLY A 318 6.78 42.65 7.90
CA GLY A 318 6.26 43.25 9.13
C GLY A 318 6.12 42.26 10.28
N THR A 319 5.04 42.39 11.07
CA THR A 319 4.69 41.47 12.17
C THR A 319 3.81 40.31 11.73
N ASN A 320 3.45 40.22 10.44
CA ASN A 320 2.49 39.23 9.96
C ASN A 320 3.20 37.91 9.60
N ASP A 321 2.92 36.85 10.36
CA ASP A 321 3.59 35.55 10.22
C ASP A 321 3.24 34.81 8.91
N SER A 322 2.24 35.27 8.16
CA SER A 322 1.81 34.63 6.92
C SER A 322 2.38 35.24 5.64
N LEU A 323 3.04 36.40 5.69
CA LEU A 323 3.52 37.11 4.50
C LEU A 323 5.05 37.13 4.40
N PHE A 324 5.56 36.76 3.24
CA PHE A 324 7.00 36.63 2.97
C PHE A 324 7.40 37.29 1.66
N THR A 325 8.60 37.85 1.59
CA THR A 325 9.29 38.18 0.33
C THR A 325 10.47 37.24 0.12
N ILE A 326 10.80 37.00 -1.15
CA ILE A 326 11.94 36.16 -1.54
C ILE A 326 13.17 37.06 -1.66
N LYS A 327 14.31 36.67 -1.08
CA LYS A 327 15.55 37.46 -1.16
C LYS A 327 16.08 37.55 -2.61
N LYS A 328 16.88 38.58 -2.88
CA LYS A 328 17.55 38.76 -4.18
C LYS A 328 18.50 37.58 -4.45
N ASN A 329 18.59 37.16 -5.71
CA ASN A 329 19.44 36.06 -6.20
C ASN A 329 19.09 34.66 -5.64
N VAL A 330 17.93 34.49 -5.01
CA VAL A 330 17.46 33.17 -4.58
C VAL A 330 16.82 32.44 -5.77
N PRO A 331 17.24 31.21 -6.10
CA PRO A 331 16.55 30.40 -7.10
C PRO A 331 15.25 29.82 -6.56
N TYR A 332 14.24 29.68 -7.42
CA TYR A 332 12.99 29.02 -7.07
C TYR A 332 12.31 28.39 -8.28
N ILE A 333 11.47 27.39 -7.99
CA ILE A 333 10.56 26.79 -8.98
C ILE A 333 9.19 27.44 -8.81
N TYR A 334 8.49 27.70 -9.90
CA TYR A 334 7.15 28.27 -9.83
C TYR A 334 6.22 27.73 -10.92
N TRP A 335 4.93 27.92 -10.67
CA TRP A 335 3.83 27.60 -11.58
C TRP A 335 2.92 28.81 -11.66
N GLU A 336 2.56 29.24 -12.87
CA GLU A 336 1.59 30.32 -13.05
C GLU A 336 0.17 29.76 -12.93
N HIS A 337 -0.75 30.55 -12.37
CA HIS A 337 -2.16 30.12 -12.24
C HIS A 337 -2.84 29.93 -13.59
N SER A 338 -2.34 30.61 -14.63
CA SER A 338 -2.78 30.44 -16.01
C SER A 338 -2.42 29.07 -16.59
N HIS A 339 -1.27 28.50 -16.20
CA HIS A 339 -0.72 27.25 -16.76
C HIS A 339 -0.01 26.41 -15.68
N GLN A 340 -0.78 25.84 -14.75
CA GLN A 340 -0.24 25.08 -13.61
C GLN A 340 0.43 23.74 -13.98
N GLU A 341 0.27 23.25 -15.22
CA GLU A 341 0.94 22.03 -15.68
C GLU A 341 2.42 22.27 -16.04
N ASP A 342 2.83 23.52 -16.24
CA ASP A 342 4.19 23.89 -16.65
C ASP A 342 5.07 24.23 -15.43
N THR A 343 6.15 23.48 -15.26
CA THR A 343 7.11 23.73 -14.18
C THR A 343 8.19 24.71 -14.65
N LEU A 344 8.14 25.95 -14.17
CA LEU A 344 9.06 27.02 -14.54
C LEU A 344 10.14 27.19 -13.47
N PHE A 345 11.32 27.66 -13.87
CA PHE A 345 12.47 27.85 -12.98
C PHE A 345 13.03 29.25 -13.09
N SER A 346 13.21 29.91 -11.95
CA SER A 346 13.95 31.18 -11.83
C SER A 346 15.32 30.89 -11.22
N SER A 347 16.39 31.15 -11.97
CA SER A 347 17.77 30.93 -11.53
C SER A 347 18.23 31.96 -10.49
N ALA A 348 17.68 33.17 -10.53
CA ALA A 348 17.98 34.24 -9.60
C ALA A 348 16.78 35.20 -9.48
N ASN A 349 16.22 35.29 -8.28
CA ASN A 349 15.14 36.23 -8.02
C ASN A 349 15.64 37.70 -8.08
N LEU A 350 15.08 38.49 -8.99
CA LEU A 350 15.34 39.94 -9.07
C LEU A 350 14.30 40.76 -8.30
N ASP A 351 13.09 40.22 -8.14
CA ASP A 351 11.96 40.89 -7.51
C ASP A 351 11.88 40.58 -6.01
N THR A 352 12.24 41.56 -5.20
CA THR A 352 12.22 41.45 -3.72
C THR A 352 11.05 42.17 -3.06
N LEU A 353 10.15 42.75 -3.85
CA LEU A 353 9.03 43.56 -3.38
C LEU A 353 7.74 42.75 -3.33
N THR A 354 7.56 41.80 -4.26
CA THR A 354 6.36 40.96 -4.29
C THR A 354 6.21 40.18 -2.99
N GLN A 355 5.03 40.31 -2.41
CA GLN A 355 4.64 39.64 -1.18
C GLN A 355 3.90 38.36 -1.51
N TYR A 356 4.31 37.28 -0.87
CA TYR A 356 3.71 35.98 -1.02
C TYR A 356 3.10 35.55 0.30
N LYS A 357 1.94 34.91 0.22
CA LYS A 357 1.31 34.23 1.34
C LYS A 357 1.95 32.85 1.51
N LEU A 358 2.33 32.52 2.75
CA LEU A 358 2.78 31.19 3.11
C LEU A 358 1.62 30.20 3.02
N VAL A 359 1.79 29.14 2.24
CA VAL A 359 0.80 28.06 2.12
C VAL A 359 1.15 26.94 3.09
N TYR A 360 2.36 26.37 2.98
CA TYR A 360 2.88 25.40 3.94
C TYR A 360 4.41 25.30 3.87
N GLN A 361 5.01 24.71 4.91
CA GLN A 361 6.42 24.38 4.97
C GLN A 361 6.58 22.88 5.23
N LEU A 362 7.38 22.22 4.40
CA LEU A 362 7.61 20.78 4.51
C LEU A 362 9.11 20.52 4.66
N PRO A 363 9.56 19.93 5.78
CA PRO A 363 10.96 19.57 5.94
C PRO A 363 11.35 18.50 4.92
N LYS A 364 12.64 18.48 4.56
CA LYS A 364 13.20 17.43 3.70
C LYS A 364 13.08 16.06 4.39
N SER A 365 12.66 15.05 3.64
CA SER A 365 12.55 13.68 4.17
C SER A 365 13.92 13.07 4.43
N GLY A 366 14.13 12.54 5.65
CA GLY A 366 15.38 11.88 6.05
C GLY A 366 15.54 10.44 5.56
N SER A 367 14.50 9.86 4.93
CA SER A 367 14.43 8.44 4.52
C SER A 367 14.55 8.23 3.01
N ASN A 368 14.95 9.27 2.29
CA ASN A 368 15.06 9.26 0.83
C ASN A 368 16.24 8.45 0.36
N ILE A 369 16.04 7.80 -0.78
CA ILE A 369 17.03 6.95 -1.40
C ILE A 369 17.49 7.62 -2.70
N LEU A 370 18.80 7.73 -2.86
CA LEU A 370 19.39 8.19 -4.11
C LEU A 370 19.45 7.02 -5.07
N PHE A 371 18.72 7.12 -6.18
CA PHE A 371 18.76 6.15 -7.27
C PHE A 371 19.81 6.56 -8.29
N ASP A 372 20.67 5.62 -8.66
CA ASP A 372 21.46 5.79 -9.88
C ASP A 372 20.57 5.48 -11.10
N THR A 373 20.09 6.53 -11.74
CA THR A 373 19.25 6.42 -12.95
C THR A 373 20.07 6.46 -14.24
N LYS A 374 21.41 6.49 -14.17
CA LYS A 374 22.26 6.64 -15.36
C LYS A 374 22.28 5.38 -16.23
N ASN A 375 22.06 4.19 -15.66
CA ASN A 375 22.02 2.91 -16.39
C ASN A 375 20.83 2.04 -15.91
N PHE A 376 20.11 1.43 -16.84
CA PHE A 376 18.98 0.52 -16.58
C PHE A 376 19.36 -0.65 -15.65
N ILE A 377 20.56 -1.22 -15.81
CA ILE A 377 21.04 -2.31 -14.96
C ILE A 377 21.23 -1.79 -13.52
N GLY A 378 21.86 -0.63 -13.36
CA GLY A 378 22.04 0.02 -12.06
C GLY A 378 20.72 0.34 -11.36
N ALA A 379 19.75 0.86 -12.11
CA ALA A 379 18.40 1.11 -11.60
C ALA A 379 17.69 -0.18 -11.17
N THR A 380 17.85 -1.25 -11.93
CA THR A 380 17.25 -2.57 -11.62
C THR A 380 17.83 -3.18 -10.36
N VAL A 381 19.16 -3.21 -10.25
CA VAL A 381 19.87 -3.70 -9.06
C VAL A 381 19.51 -2.87 -7.83
N SER A 382 19.46 -1.54 -7.98
CA SER A 382 19.06 -0.63 -6.90
C SER A 382 17.63 -0.90 -6.45
N ALA A 383 16.68 -1.06 -7.38
CA ALA A 383 15.29 -1.34 -7.06
C ALA A 383 15.15 -2.63 -6.23
N PHE A 384 15.86 -3.70 -6.57
CA PHE A 384 15.87 -4.93 -5.77
C PHE A 384 16.55 -4.75 -4.42
N TYR A 385 17.73 -4.12 -4.40
CA TYR A 385 18.47 -3.86 -3.17
C TYR A 385 17.62 -3.10 -2.15
N TYR A 386 17.06 -1.97 -2.57
CA TYR A 386 16.28 -1.12 -1.69
C TYR A 386 14.93 -1.73 -1.29
N SER A 387 14.35 -2.59 -2.13
CA SER A 387 13.07 -3.24 -1.86
C SER A 387 13.17 -4.56 -1.12
N LEU A 388 14.32 -5.24 -1.06
CA LEU A 388 14.44 -6.55 -0.38
C LEU A 388 15.44 -6.55 0.78
N PHE A 389 16.51 -5.75 0.70
CA PHE A 389 17.65 -5.87 1.63
C PHE A 389 17.91 -4.62 2.45
N TYR A 390 17.55 -3.43 1.95
CA TYR A 390 17.70 -2.18 2.69
C TYR A 390 16.51 -1.92 3.63
N PRO A 391 16.73 -1.39 4.86
CA PRO A 391 18.02 -1.12 5.50
C PRO A 391 18.63 -2.36 6.17
N PHE A 392 19.94 -2.32 6.38
CA PHE A 392 20.64 -3.22 7.30
C PHE A 392 20.72 -2.64 8.71
N PHE A 393 21.07 -3.47 9.70
CA PHE A 393 21.20 -3.07 11.11
C PHE A 393 22.07 -1.82 11.30
N PHE A 394 23.21 -1.75 10.61
CA PHE A 394 24.18 -0.67 10.74
C PHE A 394 23.79 0.63 10.04
N ASN A 395 22.85 0.58 9.09
CA ASN A 395 22.45 1.72 8.26
C ASN A 395 21.10 2.33 8.68
N SER A 396 20.51 1.80 9.75
CA SER A 396 19.19 2.20 10.22
C SER A 396 19.25 3.54 10.95
N LYS A 397 18.52 4.54 10.45
CA LYS A 397 18.47 5.91 10.99
C LYS A 397 17.27 6.16 11.92
N SER A 398 16.36 5.21 12.03
CA SER A 398 15.14 5.33 12.85
C SER A 398 14.72 3.96 13.39
N LEU A 399 13.88 3.97 14.43
CA LEU A 399 13.35 2.74 15.03
C LEU A 399 12.60 1.87 14.01
N ILE A 400 11.80 2.48 13.12
CA ILE A 400 11.08 1.75 12.07
C ILE A 400 12.07 1.10 11.09
N GLN A 401 13.16 1.79 10.73
CA GLN A 401 14.21 1.21 9.88
C GLN A 401 14.94 0.06 10.58
N LEU A 402 15.18 0.16 11.89
CA LEU A 402 15.79 -0.93 12.66
C LEU A 402 14.89 -2.17 12.70
N LEU A 403 13.59 -1.99 12.92
CA LEU A 403 12.63 -3.11 12.85
C LEU A 403 12.57 -3.70 11.43
N ALA A 404 12.67 -2.85 10.41
CA ALA A 404 12.74 -3.28 9.02
C ALA A 404 13.99 -4.10 8.71
N SER A 405 15.14 -3.84 9.37
CA SER A 405 16.35 -4.61 9.13
C SER A 405 16.25 -6.05 9.66
N PHE A 406 15.54 -6.27 10.77
CA PHE A 406 15.22 -7.64 11.23
C PHE A 406 14.34 -8.39 10.23
N GLU A 407 13.34 -7.71 9.66
CA GLU A 407 12.51 -8.30 8.61
C GLU A 407 13.32 -8.61 7.34
N ASN A 408 14.22 -7.71 6.92
CA ASN A 408 15.12 -7.94 5.79
C ASN A 408 16.03 -9.16 6.00
N LEU A 409 16.54 -9.35 7.21
CA LEU A 409 17.32 -10.53 7.55
C LEU A 409 16.46 -11.80 7.40
N LEU A 410 15.22 -11.78 7.88
CA LEU A 410 14.28 -12.90 7.73
C LEU A 410 13.96 -13.19 6.25
N ILE A 411 13.78 -12.16 5.43
CA ILE A 411 13.59 -12.28 3.97
C ILE A 411 14.83 -12.91 3.34
N LEU A 412 16.03 -12.45 3.69
CA LEU A 412 17.29 -12.98 3.17
C LEU A 412 17.45 -14.47 3.51
N ILE A 413 17.23 -14.85 4.77
CA ILE A 413 17.25 -16.25 5.22
C ILE A 413 16.22 -17.08 4.43
N SER A 414 15.02 -16.53 4.23
CA SER A 414 13.95 -17.20 3.47
C SER A 414 14.34 -17.43 2.02
N ILE A 415 15.02 -16.48 1.37
CA ILE A 415 15.56 -16.64 0.01
C ILE A 415 16.59 -17.77 -0.01
N PHE A 416 17.52 -17.83 0.95
CA PHE A 416 18.49 -18.93 1.02
C PHE A 416 17.83 -20.31 1.20
N ILE A 417 16.86 -20.42 2.11
CA ILE A 417 16.10 -21.67 2.32
C ILE A 417 15.35 -22.08 1.03
N PHE A 418 14.74 -21.11 0.34
CA PHE A 418 14.06 -21.35 -0.93
C PHE A 418 15.03 -21.86 -2.01
N LEU A 419 16.17 -21.19 -2.20
CA LEU A 419 17.17 -21.58 -3.20
C LEU A 419 17.74 -22.98 -2.91
N PHE A 420 18.05 -23.26 -1.65
CA PHE A 420 18.51 -24.58 -1.22
C PHE A 420 17.44 -25.65 -1.43
N GLY A 421 16.18 -25.33 -1.12
CA GLY A 421 15.02 -26.19 -1.34
C GLY A 421 14.79 -26.55 -2.81
N LEU A 422 15.04 -25.62 -3.74
CA LEU A 422 14.97 -25.88 -5.17
C LEU A 422 15.99 -26.93 -5.66
N ILE A 423 17.13 -27.03 -4.99
CA ILE A 423 18.22 -27.94 -5.35
C ILE A 423 18.01 -29.30 -4.68
N GLN A 424 17.75 -29.32 -3.37
CA GLN A 424 17.77 -30.54 -2.58
C GLN A 424 16.44 -31.31 -2.56
N ASN A 425 15.32 -30.62 -2.77
CA ASN A 425 14.01 -31.22 -2.57
C ASN A 425 13.38 -31.69 -3.89
N LYS A 426 12.82 -32.91 -3.89
CA LYS A 426 12.11 -33.49 -5.05
C LYS A 426 10.63 -33.06 -5.16
N LYS A 427 10.13 -32.25 -4.22
CA LYS A 427 8.77 -31.68 -4.27
C LYS A 427 8.54 -30.88 -5.54
N ASP A 428 7.27 -30.78 -5.96
CA ASP A 428 6.86 -29.86 -7.02
C ASP A 428 7.30 -28.43 -6.67
N LYS A 429 8.11 -27.84 -7.56
CA LYS A 429 8.69 -26.50 -7.38
C LYS A 429 7.70 -25.40 -7.69
N PHE A 430 6.61 -25.72 -8.41
CA PHE A 430 5.70 -24.72 -8.97
C PHE A 430 5.10 -23.75 -7.92
N PRO A 431 4.53 -24.20 -6.78
CA PRO A 431 3.97 -23.28 -5.78
C PRO A 431 4.99 -22.30 -5.22
N ALA A 432 6.15 -22.79 -4.81
CA ALA A 432 7.20 -21.96 -4.22
C ALA A 432 7.76 -20.95 -5.23
N VAL A 433 7.99 -21.37 -6.48
CA VAL A 433 8.47 -20.47 -7.55
C VAL A 433 7.43 -19.39 -7.88
N ALA A 434 6.14 -19.74 -7.94
CA ALA A 434 5.08 -18.76 -8.20
C ALA A 434 5.00 -17.69 -7.09
N PHE A 435 5.11 -18.11 -5.83
CA PHE A 435 5.14 -17.20 -4.67
C PHE A 435 6.33 -16.24 -4.71
N VAL A 436 7.53 -16.74 -5.00
CA VAL A 436 8.74 -15.90 -5.10
C VAL A 436 8.66 -14.96 -6.30
N LEU A 437 8.21 -15.44 -7.46
CA LEU A 437 8.05 -14.59 -8.65
C LEU A 437 7.06 -13.45 -8.42
N PHE A 438 5.90 -13.74 -7.82
CA PHE A 438 4.94 -12.70 -7.43
C PHE A 438 5.59 -11.63 -6.54
N ALA A 439 6.27 -12.07 -5.47
CA ALA A 439 6.87 -11.15 -4.51
C ALA A 439 8.01 -10.32 -5.12
N ILE A 440 8.92 -10.95 -5.87
CA ILE A 440 10.06 -10.28 -6.52
C ILE A 440 9.60 -9.25 -7.54
N LEU A 441 8.62 -9.59 -8.40
CA LEU A 441 8.11 -8.66 -9.40
C LEU A 441 7.41 -7.45 -8.77
N LEU A 442 6.64 -7.67 -7.69
CA LEU A 442 6.01 -6.56 -6.99
C LEU A 442 7.04 -5.70 -6.24
N CYS A 443 8.02 -6.31 -5.57
CA CYS A 443 9.11 -5.59 -4.91
C CYS A 443 9.94 -4.78 -5.91
N PHE A 444 10.19 -5.32 -7.11
CA PHE A 444 10.84 -4.59 -8.20
C PHE A 444 10.06 -3.33 -8.58
N LEU A 445 8.75 -3.46 -8.84
CA LEU A 445 7.90 -2.33 -9.20
C LEU A 445 7.87 -1.26 -8.10
N ILE A 446 7.76 -1.67 -6.84
CA ILE A 446 7.76 -0.77 -5.67
C ILE A 446 9.12 -0.09 -5.51
N GLY A 447 10.21 -0.86 -5.58
CA GLY A 447 11.57 -0.34 -5.49
C GLY A 447 11.88 0.68 -6.58
N LEU A 448 11.40 0.43 -7.81
CA LEU A 448 11.57 1.37 -8.91
C LEU A 448 10.73 2.63 -8.74
N SER A 449 9.47 2.51 -8.33
CA SER A 449 8.51 3.63 -8.31
C SER A 449 8.54 4.48 -7.04
N THR A 450 9.12 4.00 -5.94
CA THR A 450 9.02 4.66 -4.62
C THR A 450 10.39 4.85 -3.95
N PRO A 451 11.12 5.94 -4.23
CA PRO A 451 12.47 6.17 -3.71
C PRO A 451 12.50 6.67 -2.25
N ASN A 452 11.73 6.03 -1.37
CA ASN A 452 11.66 6.32 0.05
C ASN A 452 11.59 5.01 0.85
N SER A 453 12.58 4.79 1.72
CA SER A 453 12.71 3.53 2.48
C SER A 453 11.49 3.20 3.35
N GLY A 454 10.87 4.20 3.99
CA GLY A 454 9.67 3.99 4.80
C GLY A 454 8.47 3.59 3.96
N ALA A 455 8.29 4.24 2.79
CA ALA A 455 7.22 3.91 1.86
C ALA A 455 7.39 2.51 1.24
N ILE A 456 8.62 2.16 0.82
CA ILE A 456 8.95 0.83 0.31
C ILE A 456 8.55 -0.24 1.33
N PHE A 457 8.97 -0.09 2.59
CA PHE A 457 8.70 -1.05 3.66
C PHE A 457 7.20 -1.30 3.84
N ARG A 458 6.42 -0.21 3.84
CA ARG A 458 4.95 -0.27 3.91
C ARG A 458 4.35 -0.98 2.70
N TYR A 459 4.73 -0.59 1.49
CA TYR A 459 4.09 -1.03 0.26
C TYR A 459 4.43 -2.47 -0.12
N ARG A 460 5.64 -2.94 0.18
CA ARG A 460 6.06 -4.32 -0.12
C ARG A 460 5.53 -5.35 0.88
N SER A 461 5.06 -4.89 2.06
CA SER A 461 4.66 -5.77 3.18
C SER A 461 3.69 -6.89 2.80
N PRO A 462 2.71 -6.71 1.89
CA PRO A 462 1.82 -7.80 1.48
C PRO A 462 2.46 -8.83 0.52
N ALA A 463 3.57 -8.49 -0.13
CA ALA A 463 4.26 -9.36 -1.08
C ALA A 463 5.31 -10.24 -0.39
N VAL A 464 6.12 -9.65 0.50
CA VAL A 464 7.26 -10.35 1.11
C VAL A 464 6.86 -11.57 1.93
N VAL A 465 5.62 -11.64 2.45
CA VAL A 465 5.08 -12.85 3.10
C VAL A 465 5.14 -14.08 2.18
N PHE A 466 5.02 -13.91 0.87
CA PHE A 466 5.08 -15.01 -0.09
C PHE A 466 6.50 -15.57 -0.26
N ILE A 467 7.54 -14.77 0.00
CA ILE A 467 8.92 -15.27 0.07
C ILE A 467 9.09 -16.20 1.29
N LEU A 468 8.54 -15.80 2.44
CA LEU A 468 8.55 -16.62 3.65
C LEU A 468 7.71 -17.89 3.48
N LEU A 469 6.56 -17.82 2.79
CA LEU A 469 5.76 -19.00 2.46
C LEU A 469 6.52 -19.95 1.52
N ALA A 470 7.27 -19.43 0.54
CA ALA A 470 8.11 -20.26 -0.32
C ALA A 470 9.24 -20.97 0.46
N ALA A 471 9.84 -20.31 1.45
CA ALA A 471 10.79 -20.95 2.36
C ALA A 471 10.11 -22.03 3.22
N LEU A 472 8.96 -21.70 3.82
CA LEU A 472 8.18 -22.62 4.64
C LEU A 472 7.79 -23.89 3.88
N TYR A 473 7.55 -23.80 2.57
CA TYR A 473 7.18 -24.93 1.72
C TYR A 473 8.25 -26.03 1.75
N TYR A 474 9.53 -25.64 1.75
CA TYR A 474 10.68 -26.54 1.72
C TYR A 474 11.16 -27.01 3.10
N LEU A 475 10.86 -26.29 4.18
CA LEU A 475 11.20 -26.73 5.53
C LEU A 475 10.57 -28.11 5.86
N PRO A 476 11.17 -28.95 6.71
CA PRO A 476 10.54 -30.20 7.14
C PRO A 476 9.34 -29.94 8.06
N VAL A 477 8.39 -30.87 8.13
CA VAL A 477 7.38 -30.89 9.20
C VAL A 477 8.06 -31.51 10.43
N GLY A 478 7.87 -30.94 11.62
CA GLY A 478 8.45 -31.49 12.85
C GLY A 478 8.00 -32.95 13.08
N LYS A 479 8.94 -33.82 13.50
CA LYS A 479 8.77 -35.28 13.60
C LYS A 479 7.48 -35.73 14.30
N ASN A 480 7.03 -35.01 15.33
CA ASN A 480 5.83 -35.37 16.12
C ASN A 480 4.49 -35.23 15.36
N LYS A 481 4.48 -34.71 14.12
CA LYS A 481 3.28 -34.60 13.26
C LYS A 481 3.29 -35.54 12.05
N GLN A 482 4.38 -36.26 11.80
CA GLN A 482 4.43 -37.21 10.68
C GLN A 482 3.59 -38.46 10.95
N GLU A 483 3.58 -38.95 12.19
CA GLU A 483 2.81 -40.14 12.60
C GLU A 483 1.28 -39.95 12.56
N SER A 484 0.79 -38.71 12.67
CA SER A 484 -0.65 -38.41 12.59
C SER A 484 -1.16 -38.11 11.19
N ILE A 485 -0.29 -38.12 10.17
CA ILE A 485 -0.65 -37.91 8.75
C ILE A 485 -0.60 -39.25 7.97
N SER A 486 0.14 -40.23 8.51
CA SER A 486 0.23 -41.60 7.98
C SER A 486 -0.84 -42.56 8.52
N ASN A 487 -1.62 -42.13 9.52
CA ASN A 487 -2.81 -42.80 10.05
C ASN A 487 -4.04 -41.95 9.73
#